data_AF-A0A2D8AAT6-F1
#
_entry.id   AF-A0A2D8AAT6-F1
#
_cell.length_a   1.000
_cell.length_b   1.000
_cell.length_c   1.000
_cell.angle_alpha   90.00
_cell.angle_beta   90.00
_cell.angle_gamma   90.00
#
_symmetry.space_group_name_H-M   'P 1'
#
loop_
_entity.id
_entity.type
_entity.pdbx_description
1 polymer ?
#
loop_
_entity_poly.entity_id
_entity_poly.type
_entity_poly.pdbx_seq_one_letter_code
_entity_poly.pdbx_strand_id
1 'polypeptide(L)'
;MPRPRKCLINLADTACYHCVSRCVRRAYLCGEDSQTGKSYEHRQQWVEDRLLFLAEVFCVDVCAYAVMSNHTHVVLRINKQKADSLSVRDVIRRWHQLYKGMLLSQRYIAPAECNTLSEAEIETVKSMAEVYRKRLYDISWFMRLLNEYIARRANKEDDCTGHFWEGRFKSQALLD
;
A
#
# COMPACT_ATOMS: atom_id res chain seq x y z
N MET A 1 -14.14 -20.68 14.09
CA MET A 1 -13.31 -21.15 12.94
C MET A 1 -12.62 -19.96 12.31
N PRO A 2 -11.29 -19.97 12.13
CA PRO A 2 -10.60 -18.91 11.38
C PRO A 2 -11.07 -18.90 9.92
N ARG A 3 -11.47 -17.74 9.39
CA ARG A 3 -11.90 -17.60 7.98
C ARG A 3 -10.68 -17.56 7.04
N PRO A 4 -10.76 -18.13 5.83
CA PRO A 4 -9.71 -17.99 4.82
C PRO A 4 -9.46 -16.51 4.50
N ARG A 5 -8.19 -16.12 4.26
CA ARG A 5 -7.81 -14.72 4.00
C ARG A 5 -8.61 -14.02 2.91
N LYS A 6 -8.90 -14.74 1.82
CA LYS A 6 -9.71 -14.22 0.71
C LYS A 6 -11.12 -13.82 1.12
N CYS A 7 -11.57 -14.22 2.31
CA CYS A 7 -12.89 -13.95 2.87
C CYS A 7 -12.85 -12.95 4.05
N LEU A 8 -11.68 -12.39 4.40
CA LEU A 8 -11.56 -11.40 5.49
C LEU A 8 -11.96 -9.99 5.04
N ILE A 9 -11.74 -9.67 3.77
CA ILE A 9 -12.22 -8.44 3.14
C ILE A 9 -13.45 -8.80 2.32
N ASN A 10 -14.61 -8.24 2.70
CA ASN A 10 -15.88 -8.41 2.03
C ASN A 10 -16.56 -7.04 1.91
N LEU A 11 -16.53 -6.49 0.70
CA LEU A 11 -17.14 -5.20 0.40
C LEU A 11 -18.67 -5.20 0.48
N ALA A 12 -19.32 -6.37 0.52
CA ALA A 12 -20.74 -6.46 0.78
C ALA A 12 -21.08 -6.22 2.27
N ASP A 13 -20.13 -6.47 3.17
CA ASP A 13 -20.31 -6.28 4.62
C ASP A 13 -19.90 -4.86 5.04
N THR A 14 -18.69 -4.42 4.65
CA THR A 14 -18.20 -3.07 4.92
C THR A 14 -17.05 -2.70 3.98
N ALA A 15 -16.88 -1.40 3.72
CA ALA A 15 -15.71 -0.87 3.04
C ALA A 15 -14.58 -0.46 4.01
N CYS A 16 -14.87 -0.40 5.31
CA CYS A 16 -13.98 0.16 6.33
C CYS A 16 -13.29 -0.93 7.14
N TYR A 17 -11.96 -0.82 7.26
CA TYR A 17 -11.13 -1.80 7.95
C TYR A 17 -10.07 -1.14 8.82
N HIS A 18 -9.95 -1.62 10.04
CA HIS A 18 -8.84 -1.27 10.93
C HIS A 18 -7.70 -2.26 10.76
N CYS A 19 -6.56 -1.76 10.31
CA CYS A 19 -5.34 -2.52 10.07
C CYS A 19 -4.28 -2.24 11.14
N VAL A 20 -3.58 -3.27 11.59
CA VAL A 20 -2.48 -3.16 12.58
C VAL A 20 -1.26 -3.94 12.12
N SER A 21 -0.10 -3.29 12.05
CA SER A 21 1.20 -3.91 11.78
C SER A 21 2.10 -3.71 12.99
N ARG A 22 2.69 -4.79 13.54
CA ARG A 22 3.55 -4.74 14.73
C ARG A 22 4.99 -5.10 14.38
N CYS A 23 5.95 -4.38 14.95
CA CYS A 23 7.37 -4.64 14.81
C CYS A 23 7.78 -5.91 15.56
N VAL A 24 8.84 -6.57 15.09
CA VAL A 24 9.48 -7.70 15.77
C VAL A 24 10.87 -7.29 16.28
N ARG A 25 11.57 -8.21 16.97
CA ARG A 25 12.95 -8.02 17.44
C ARG A 25 13.16 -6.84 18.41
N ARG A 26 12.10 -6.40 19.10
CA ARG A 26 12.11 -5.16 19.91
C ARG A 26 12.56 -3.93 19.10
N ALA A 27 12.36 -3.94 17.77
CA ALA A 27 12.63 -2.77 16.95
C ALA A 27 11.64 -1.66 17.28
N TYR A 28 12.15 -0.42 17.32
CA TYR A 28 11.35 0.78 17.51
C TYR A 28 10.89 1.31 16.15
N LEU A 29 9.58 1.50 16.04
CA LEU A 29 8.95 2.23 14.96
C LEU A 29 9.01 3.74 15.19
N CYS A 30 8.86 4.19 16.44
CA CYS A 30 9.07 5.57 16.89
C CYS A 30 9.33 5.59 18.41
N GLY A 31 9.48 6.76 19.02
CA GLY A 31 9.80 6.90 20.43
C GLY A 31 11.29 6.73 20.75
N GLU A 32 11.60 6.76 22.04
CA GLU A 32 12.96 6.64 22.55
C GLU A 32 13.21 5.25 23.13
N ASP A 33 14.36 4.66 22.78
CA ASP A 33 14.79 3.43 23.41
C ASP A 33 15.38 3.69 24.80
N SER A 34 14.65 3.29 25.83
CA SER A 34 15.04 3.52 27.23
C SER A 34 16.37 2.87 27.63
N GLN A 35 16.89 1.90 26.87
CA GLN A 35 18.17 1.25 27.17
C GLN A 35 19.36 1.98 26.56
N THR A 36 19.18 2.60 25.39
CA THR A 36 20.27 3.23 24.63
C THR A 36 20.17 4.76 24.61
N GLY A 37 19.02 5.33 24.97
CA GLY A 37 18.69 6.75 24.82
C GLY A 37 18.51 7.17 23.36
N LYS A 38 18.51 6.23 22.40
CA LYS A 38 18.37 6.54 20.99
C LYS A 38 16.92 6.87 20.66
N SER A 39 16.69 8.06 20.11
CA SER A 39 15.38 8.46 19.60
C SER A 39 15.16 7.96 18.18
N TYR A 40 13.94 7.47 17.94
CA TYR A 40 13.42 7.01 16.66
C TYR A 40 12.19 7.82 16.21
N GLU A 41 11.89 8.93 16.88
CA GLU A 41 10.68 9.73 16.64
C GLU A 41 10.55 10.18 15.18
N HIS A 42 11.68 10.44 14.51
CA HIS A 42 11.73 10.83 13.09
C HIS A 42 11.11 9.80 12.14
N ARG A 43 11.04 8.52 12.55
CA ARG A 43 10.44 7.45 11.74
C ARG A 43 8.91 7.56 11.67
N GLN A 44 8.26 8.27 12.60
CA GLN A 44 6.82 8.56 12.52
C GLN A 44 6.49 9.32 11.23
N GLN A 45 7.29 10.33 10.88
CA GLN A 45 7.11 11.09 9.65
C GLN A 45 7.22 10.19 8.41
N TRP A 46 8.09 9.17 8.42
CA TRP A 46 8.19 8.24 7.30
C TRP A 46 6.90 7.44 7.08
N VAL A 47 6.20 7.08 8.16
CA VAL A 47 4.91 6.39 8.09
C VAL A 47 3.84 7.33 7.54
N GLU A 48 3.77 8.55 8.07
CA GLU A 48 2.81 9.57 7.64
C GLU A 48 2.96 9.93 6.16
N ASP A 49 4.16 10.33 5.74
CA ASP A 49 4.46 10.68 4.35
C ASP A 49 4.10 9.53 3.40
N ARG A 50 4.39 8.29 3.82
CA ARG A 50 4.11 7.11 3.02
C ARG A 50 2.61 6.82 2.95
N LEU A 51 1.87 7.00 4.04
CA LEU A 51 0.41 6.85 4.05
C LEU A 51 -0.26 7.85 3.12
N LEU A 52 0.12 9.12 3.20
CA LEU A 52 -0.42 10.20 2.35
C LEU A 52 -0.14 9.92 0.87
N PHE A 53 1.11 9.60 0.53
CA PHE A 53 1.47 9.22 -0.84
C PHE A 53 0.67 8.01 -1.35
N LEU A 54 0.51 6.96 -0.54
CA LEU A 54 -0.26 5.80 -0.96
C LEU A 54 -1.75 6.13 -1.12
N ALA A 55 -2.31 7.00 -0.29
CA ALA A 55 -3.71 7.46 -0.40
C ALA A 55 -3.97 8.27 -1.70
N GLU A 56 -2.98 9.03 -2.16
CA GLU A 56 -3.06 9.74 -3.45
C GLU A 56 -3.07 8.77 -4.63
N VAL A 57 -2.24 7.72 -4.56
CA VAL A 57 -2.09 6.73 -5.63
C VAL A 57 -3.25 5.75 -5.68
N PHE A 58 -3.63 5.17 -4.54
CA PHE A 58 -4.64 4.14 -4.42
C PHE A 58 -6.07 4.70 -4.50
N CYS A 59 -7.02 3.80 -4.72
CA CYS A 59 -8.44 4.00 -4.51
C CYS A 59 -8.84 3.45 -3.12
N VAL A 60 -8.05 3.82 -2.11
CA VAL A 60 -8.25 3.49 -0.70
C VAL A 60 -8.02 4.78 0.08
N ASP A 61 -9.01 5.18 0.86
CA ASP A 61 -8.92 6.38 1.69
C ASP A 61 -8.32 6.01 3.06
N VAL A 62 -7.42 6.85 3.58
CA VAL A 62 -6.93 6.74 4.96
C VAL A 62 -7.84 7.59 5.84
N CYS A 63 -8.67 6.95 6.66
CA CYS A 63 -9.64 7.64 7.52
C CYS A 63 -9.02 8.11 8.82
N ALA A 64 -8.09 7.32 9.37
CA ALA A 64 -7.35 7.64 10.59
C ALA A 64 -6.07 6.80 10.63
N TYR A 65 -5.06 7.27 11.36
CA TYR A 65 -3.88 6.48 11.68
C TYR A 65 -3.33 6.85 13.07
N ALA A 66 -2.59 5.93 13.67
CA ALA A 66 -1.77 6.18 14.85
C ALA A 66 -0.46 5.40 14.72
N VAL A 67 0.65 6.04 15.09
CA VAL A 67 1.98 5.43 15.11
C VAL A 67 2.39 5.30 16.57
N MET A 68 2.53 4.06 17.02
CA MET A 68 3.00 3.72 18.36
C MET A 68 4.45 3.27 18.27
N SER A 69 5.14 3.22 19.42
CA SER A 69 6.57 2.89 19.47
C SER A 69 6.97 1.58 18.78
N ASN A 70 6.05 0.61 18.65
CA ASN A 70 6.32 -0.67 18.01
C ASN A 70 5.21 -1.18 17.09
N HIS A 71 4.21 -0.37 16.73
CA HIS A 71 3.15 -0.78 15.82
C HIS A 71 2.40 0.41 15.21
N THR A 72 1.75 0.18 14.07
CA THR A 72 0.82 1.14 13.45
C THR A 72 -0.62 0.69 13.61
N HIS A 73 -1.52 1.66 13.73
CA HIS A 73 -2.95 1.50 13.51
C HIS A 73 -3.32 2.34 12.30
N VAL A 74 -4.03 1.77 11.33
CA VAL A 74 -4.50 2.49 10.14
C VAL A 74 -5.93 2.09 9.85
N VAL A 75 -6.84 3.05 9.80
CA VAL A 75 -8.22 2.84 9.38
C VAL A 75 -8.32 3.20 7.90
N LEU A 76 -8.68 2.20 7.09
CA LEU A 76 -8.75 2.30 5.64
C LEU A 76 -10.19 2.12 5.17
N ARG A 77 -10.60 2.92 4.19
CA ARG A 77 -11.87 2.75 3.48
C ARG A 77 -11.61 2.43 2.01
N ILE A 78 -12.08 1.27 1.55
CA ILE A 78 -11.94 0.86 0.15
C ILE A 78 -12.91 1.65 -0.71
N ASN A 79 -12.40 2.33 -1.75
CA ASN A 79 -13.22 3.06 -2.70
C ASN A 79 -13.24 2.35 -4.07
N LYS A 80 -13.99 1.25 -4.15
CA LYS A 80 -14.09 0.45 -5.39
C LYS A 80 -14.71 1.26 -6.53
N GLN A 81 -15.68 2.12 -6.25
CA GLN A 81 -16.32 2.97 -7.26
C GLN A 81 -15.31 3.91 -7.94
N LYS A 82 -14.42 4.54 -7.17
CA LYS A 82 -13.32 5.36 -7.71
C LYS A 82 -12.41 4.53 -8.61
N ALA A 83 -12.10 3.29 -8.24
CA ALA A 83 -11.27 2.41 -9.08
C ALA A 83 -11.98 2.02 -10.40
N ASP A 84 -13.26 1.68 -10.32
CA ASP A 84 -14.10 1.30 -11.47
C ASP A 84 -14.27 2.48 -12.45
N SER A 85 -14.28 3.72 -11.96
CA SER A 85 -14.39 4.92 -12.80
C SER A 85 -13.08 5.34 -13.48
N LEU A 86 -11.93 4.74 -13.13
CA LEU A 86 -10.65 5.10 -13.73
C LEU A 86 -10.54 4.58 -15.16
N SER A 87 -10.08 5.44 -16.07
CA SER A 87 -9.65 5.01 -17.40
C SER A 87 -8.41 4.11 -17.31
N VAL A 88 -8.17 3.30 -18.34
CA VAL A 88 -6.95 2.47 -18.47
C VAL A 88 -5.69 3.32 -18.28
N ARG A 89 -5.68 4.51 -18.86
CA ARG A 89 -4.57 5.46 -18.76
C ARG A 89 -4.35 5.95 -17.33
N ASP A 90 -5.41 6.25 -16.60
CA ASP A 90 -5.31 6.70 -15.20
C ASP A 90 -4.84 5.60 -14.26
N VAL A 91 -5.30 4.36 -14.48
CA VAL A 91 -4.82 3.18 -13.74
C VAL A 91 -3.32 3.01 -13.93
N ILE A 92 -2.84 3.06 -15.18
CA ILE A 92 -1.41 2.90 -15.48
C ILE A 92 -0.60 4.05 -14.86
N ARG A 93 -1.05 5.30 -15.02
CA ARG A 93 -0.36 6.47 -14.43
C ARG A 93 -0.24 6.37 -12.93
N ARG A 94 -1.32 5.99 -12.22
CA ARG A 94 -1.29 5.75 -10.76
C ARG A 94 -0.30 4.65 -10.41
N TRP A 95 -0.37 3.51 -11.09
CA TRP A 95 0.54 2.38 -10.84
C TRP A 95 2.01 2.74 -11.09
N HIS A 96 2.28 3.59 -12.09
CA HIS A 96 3.61 4.04 -12.44
C HIS A 96 4.27 4.95 -11.40
N GLN A 97 3.49 5.54 -10.48
CA GLN A 97 4.05 6.26 -9.33
C GLN A 97 4.71 5.30 -8.32
N LEU A 98 4.32 4.02 -8.30
CA LEU A 98 4.83 3.01 -7.37
C LEU A 98 5.98 2.20 -7.99
N TYR A 99 5.90 1.97 -9.30
CA TYR A 99 6.79 1.10 -10.05
C TYR A 99 7.06 1.68 -11.42
N LYS A 100 8.27 1.46 -11.96
CA LYS A 100 8.61 1.92 -13.32
C LYS A 100 7.64 1.43 -14.43
N GLY A 101 6.96 0.30 -14.21
CA GLY A 101 6.08 -0.32 -15.20
C GLY A 101 6.86 -0.97 -16.36
N MET A 102 6.13 -1.68 -17.23
CA MET A 102 6.70 -2.30 -18.43
C MET A 102 6.79 -1.28 -19.57
N LEU A 103 7.76 -1.44 -20.47
CA LEU A 103 7.96 -0.55 -21.62
C LEU A 103 6.66 -0.30 -22.39
N LEU A 104 5.90 -1.36 -22.67
CA LEU A 104 4.64 -1.26 -23.38
C LEU A 104 3.63 -0.32 -22.69
N SER A 105 3.50 -0.41 -21.35
CA SER A 105 2.63 0.47 -20.58
C SER A 105 3.11 1.93 -20.55
N GLN A 106 4.43 2.16 -20.65
CA GLN A 106 5.02 3.51 -20.76
C GLN A 106 4.69 4.12 -22.13
N ARG A 107 4.90 3.36 -23.21
CA ARG A 107 4.54 3.77 -24.58
C ARG A 107 3.06 4.11 -24.71
N TYR A 108 2.18 3.35 -24.04
CA TYR A 108 0.74 3.57 -24.07
C TYR A 108 0.30 4.92 -23.46
N ILE A 109 1.00 5.39 -22.43
CA ILE A 109 0.70 6.67 -21.76
C ILE A 109 1.50 7.86 -22.33
N ALA A 110 2.52 7.59 -23.14
CA ALA A 110 3.33 8.59 -23.82
C ALA A 110 2.59 9.14 -25.07
N PRO A 111 2.31 10.45 -25.15
CA PRO A 111 1.52 11.03 -26.26
C PRO A 111 2.13 10.80 -27.65
N ALA A 112 3.45 10.77 -27.76
CA ALA A 112 4.16 10.59 -29.03
C ALA A 112 4.12 9.15 -29.54
N GLU A 113 3.95 8.17 -28.66
CA GLU A 113 4.10 6.74 -29.00
C GLU A 113 2.77 5.98 -28.99
N CYS A 114 1.73 6.52 -28.34
CA CYS A 114 0.48 5.78 -28.15
C CYS A 114 -0.23 5.41 -29.46
N ASN A 115 -0.06 6.21 -30.52
CA ASN A 115 -0.62 5.96 -31.85
C ASN A 115 0.19 4.94 -32.67
N THR A 116 1.35 4.49 -32.17
CA THR A 116 2.22 3.50 -32.83
C THR A 116 1.98 2.06 -32.37
N LEU A 117 1.09 1.89 -31.38
CA LEU A 117 0.80 0.58 -30.80
C LEU A 117 -0.19 -0.17 -31.69
N SER A 118 0.12 -1.44 -31.94
CA SER A 118 -0.80 -2.37 -32.57
C SER A 118 -2.01 -2.67 -31.66
N GLU A 119 -3.07 -3.21 -32.25
CA GLU A 119 -4.27 -3.59 -31.50
C GLU A 119 -3.97 -4.65 -30.42
N ALA A 120 -3.12 -5.64 -30.73
CA ALA A 120 -2.72 -6.67 -29.78
C ALA A 120 -1.89 -6.10 -28.60
N GLU A 121 -1.04 -5.11 -28.87
CA GLU A 121 -0.30 -4.38 -27.84
C GLU A 121 -1.26 -3.59 -26.94
N ILE A 122 -2.24 -2.90 -27.52
CA ILE A 122 -3.26 -2.17 -26.76
C ILE A 122 -4.07 -3.12 -25.87
N GLU A 123 -4.47 -4.28 -26.39
CA GLU A 123 -5.25 -5.25 -25.61
C GLU A 123 -4.45 -5.84 -24.44
N THR A 124 -3.15 -6.09 -24.65
CA THR A 124 -2.23 -6.51 -23.59
C THR A 124 -2.17 -5.47 -22.47
N VAL A 125 -2.12 -4.17 -22.83
CA VAL A 125 -2.12 -3.08 -21.85
C VAL A 125 -3.44 -2.99 -21.09
N LYS A 126 -4.58 -3.14 -21.77
CA LYS A 126 -5.90 -3.16 -21.11
C LYS A 126 -6.01 -4.29 -20.09
N SER A 127 -5.63 -5.50 -20.47
CA SER A 127 -5.62 -6.67 -19.56
C SER A 127 -4.72 -6.43 -18.34
N MET A 128 -3.52 -5.87 -18.55
CA MET A 128 -2.62 -5.47 -17.47
C MET A 128 -3.25 -4.41 -16.55
N ALA A 129 -3.93 -3.41 -17.13
CA ALA A 129 -4.60 -2.37 -16.37
C ALA A 129 -5.72 -2.93 -15.49
N GLU A 130 -6.47 -3.96 -15.93
CA GLU A 130 -7.47 -4.61 -15.07
C GLU A 130 -6.84 -5.23 -13.82
N VAL A 131 -5.66 -5.84 -13.96
CA VAL A 131 -4.91 -6.36 -12.81
C VAL A 131 -4.51 -5.22 -11.87
N TYR A 132 -4.01 -4.11 -12.40
CA TYR A 132 -3.61 -2.96 -11.59
C TYR A 132 -4.81 -2.29 -10.91
N ARG A 133 -5.95 -2.15 -11.60
CA ARG A 133 -7.19 -1.60 -11.04
C ARG A 133 -7.61 -2.38 -9.80
N LYS A 134 -7.61 -3.72 -9.87
CA LYS A 134 -7.91 -4.58 -8.72
C LYS A 134 -6.95 -4.36 -7.55
N ARG A 135 -5.67 -4.13 -7.83
CA ARG A 135 -4.66 -3.86 -6.79
C ARG A 135 -4.81 -2.47 -6.18
N LEU A 136 -5.23 -1.48 -6.95
CA LEU A 136 -5.38 -0.09 -6.49
C LEU A 136 -6.48 0.09 -5.44
N TYR A 137 -7.43 -0.84 -5.29
CA TYR A 137 -8.40 -0.81 -4.20
C TYR A 137 -8.20 -1.95 -3.18
N ASP A 138 -7.07 -2.67 -3.23
CA ASP A 138 -6.78 -3.81 -2.36
C ASP A 138 -5.97 -3.39 -1.12
N ILE A 139 -6.55 -3.60 0.07
CA ILE A 139 -5.92 -3.28 1.36
C ILE A 139 -4.60 -4.05 1.57
N SER A 140 -4.52 -5.31 1.13
CA SER A 140 -3.28 -6.08 1.29
C SER A 140 -2.15 -5.51 0.43
N TRP A 141 -2.45 -5.01 -0.77
CA TRP A 141 -1.49 -4.28 -1.59
C TRP A 141 -1.08 -2.95 -0.98
N PHE A 142 -2.05 -2.20 -0.45
CA PHE A 142 -1.78 -0.96 0.27
C PHE A 142 -0.83 -1.19 1.47
N MET A 143 -1.21 -2.11 2.37
CA MET A 143 -0.44 -2.43 3.57
C MET A 143 0.92 -3.04 3.24
N ARG A 144 1.04 -3.84 2.17
CA ARG A 144 2.33 -4.34 1.68
C ARG A 144 3.27 -3.19 1.34
N LEU A 145 2.82 -2.22 0.57
CA LEU A 145 3.64 -1.10 0.11
C LEU A 145 3.99 -0.09 1.20
N LEU A 146 3.14 0.02 2.22
CA LEU A 146 3.46 0.76 3.44
C LEU A 146 4.54 0.02 4.24
N ASN A 147 4.26 -1.23 4.61
CA ASN A 147 5.14 -2.01 5.48
C ASN A 147 6.53 -2.24 4.85
N GLU A 148 6.59 -2.56 3.56
CA GLU A 148 7.86 -2.80 2.86
C GLU A 148 8.74 -1.54 2.85
N TYR A 149 8.16 -0.37 2.60
CA TYR A 149 8.87 0.90 2.58
C TYR A 149 9.51 1.20 3.95
N ILE A 150 8.72 1.09 5.01
CA ILE A 150 9.20 1.35 6.38
C ILE A 150 10.24 0.32 6.81
N ALA A 151 9.99 -0.97 6.54
CA ALA A 151 10.92 -2.04 6.87
C ALA A 151 12.28 -1.85 6.21
N ARG A 152 12.31 -1.50 4.91
CA ARG A 152 13.57 -1.25 4.18
C ARG A 152 14.33 -0.06 4.76
N ARG A 153 13.65 1.05 5.08
CA ARG A 153 14.31 2.23 5.66
C ARG A 153 14.82 1.97 7.07
N ALA A 154 14.00 1.38 7.94
CA ALA A 154 14.37 1.07 9.31
C ALA A 154 15.52 0.06 9.37
N ASN A 155 15.44 -1.05 8.61
CA ASN A 155 16.51 -2.04 8.58
C ASN A 155 17.83 -1.46 8.06
N LYS A 156 17.77 -0.55 7.08
CA LYS A 156 18.96 0.15 6.58
C LYS A 156 19.55 1.09 7.63
N GLU A 157 18.72 1.83 8.37
CA GLU A 157 19.18 2.72 9.45
C GLU A 157 19.76 1.94 10.64
N ASP A 158 19.20 0.76 10.93
CA ASP A 158 19.63 -0.11 12.03
C ASP A 158 20.76 -1.08 11.63
N ASP A 159 21.27 -0.99 10.40
CA ASP A 159 22.27 -1.91 9.82
C ASP A 159 21.95 -3.40 10.08
N CYS A 160 20.69 -3.79 9.87
CA CYS A 160 20.22 -5.12 10.22
C CYS A 160 19.52 -5.84 9.06
N THR A 161 19.54 -7.16 9.11
CA THR A 161 18.85 -8.03 8.14
C THR A 161 17.66 -8.74 8.80
N GLY A 162 16.74 -9.26 7.97
CA GLY A 162 15.57 -10.00 8.42
C GLY A 162 14.30 -9.16 8.56
N HIS A 163 13.30 -9.72 9.27
CA HIS A 163 11.97 -9.14 9.37
C HIS A 163 11.94 -7.93 10.32
N PHE A 164 11.34 -6.83 9.86
CA PHE A 164 11.02 -5.67 10.70
C PHE A 164 9.62 -5.79 11.31
N TRP A 165 8.65 -6.25 10.53
CA TRP A 165 7.27 -6.49 10.96
C TRP A 165 7.03 -7.96 11.31
N GLU A 166 6.01 -8.22 12.12
CA GLU A 166 5.39 -9.54 12.22
C GLU A 166 5.01 -10.01 10.80
N GLY A 167 5.00 -11.33 10.59
CA GLY A 167 4.77 -11.88 9.25
C GLY A 167 3.41 -11.52 8.63
N ARG A 168 2.49 -10.92 9.40
CA ARG A 168 1.12 -10.60 8.99
C ARG A 168 0.65 -9.32 9.69
N PHE A 169 0.04 -8.41 8.95
CA PHE A 169 -0.80 -7.37 9.57
C PHE A 169 -2.15 -7.98 9.97
N LYS A 170 -2.78 -7.43 11.01
CA LYS A 170 -4.16 -7.74 11.40
C LYS A 170 -5.10 -6.80 10.66
N SER A 171 -6.27 -7.30 10.25
CA SER A 171 -7.32 -6.49 9.64
C SER A 171 -8.65 -6.85 10.31
N GLN A 172 -9.35 -5.86 10.84
CA GLN A 172 -10.66 -5.99 11.46
C GLN A 172 -11.67 -5.16 10.66
N ALA A 173 -12.77 -5.79 10.24
CA ALA A 173 -13.90 -5.08 9.64
C ALA A 173 -14.50 -4.12 10.67
N LEU A 174 -14.72 -2.88 10.27
CA LEU A 174 -15.49 -1.91 11.04
C LEU A 174 -16.92 -2.01 10.54
N LEU A 175 -17.72 -2.75 11.29
CA LEU A 175 -19.17 -2.83 11.14
C LEU A 175 -19.72 -1.76 12.09
N ASP A 176 -20.46 -0.81 11.55
CA ASP A 176 -21.17 0.19 12.36
C ASP A 176 -22.10 -0.48 13.39
#